data_AF-A0A967U2L0-F1
#
_entry.id   AF-A0A967U2L0-F1
#
_cell.length_a   1.000
_cell.length_b   1.000
_cell.length_c   1.000
_cell.angle_alpha   90.00
_cell.angle_beta   90.00
_cell.angle_gamma   90.00
#
_symmetry.space_group_name_H-M   'P 1'
#
loop_
_entity.id
_entity.type
_entity.pdbx_description
1 polymer ?
#
loop_
_entity_poly.entity_id
_entity_poly.type
_entity_poly.pdbx_seq_one_letter_code
_entity_poly.pdbx_strand_id
1 'polypeptide(L)'
;HAHMVFDDGCTVNLTASRISAKAERRMRLFQQDRYFSIDFAVPAAREYVAVPGAATEGRVREEVLDVRKGDELHAEIEAFLAAVLAGEAPPISG
;
A
#
# COMPACT_ATOMS: atom_id res chain seq x y z
N HIS A 1 18.44 2.13 -4.35
CA HIS A 1 17.39 2.03 -5.38
C HIS A 1 17.38 0.60 -5.87
N ALA A 2 16.20 -0.01 -5.97
CA ALA A 2 16.01 -1.36 -6.49
C ALA A 2 14.87 -1.37 -7.50
N HIS A 3 15.05 -2.11 -8.59
CA HIS A 3 14.04 -2.35 -9.61
C HIS A 3 13.82 -3.86 -9.72
N MET A 4 12.58 -4.30 -9.59
CA MET A 4 12.20 -5.72 -9.59
C MET A 4 11.06 -5.96 -10.56
N VAL A 5 11.06 -7.12 -11.20
CA VAL A 5 10.01 -7.60 -12.10
C VAL A 5 9.63 -9.00 -11.64
N PHE A 6 8.34 -9.23 -11.39
CA PHE A 6 7.80 -10.53 -11.00
C PHE A 6 7.44 -11.36 -12.24
N ASP A 7 7.24 -12.67 -12.05
CA ASP A 7 6.91 -13.61 -13.14
C ASP A 7 5.58 -13.27 -13.83
N ASP A 8 4.67 -12.60 -13.14
CA ASP A 8 3.39 -12.09 -13.67
C ASP A 8 3.52 -10.76 -14.43
N GLY A 9 4.74 -10.22 -14.54
CA GLY A 9 5.04 -8.95 -15.17
C GLY A 9 4.82 -7.71 -14.29
N CYS A 10 4.42 -7.87 -13.02
CA CYS A 10 4.34 -6.76 -12.08
C CYS A 10 5.74 -6.15 -11.85
N THR A 11 5.85 -4.83 -11.94
CA THR A 11 7.12 -4.12 -11.78
C THR A 11 7.12 -3.25 -10.54
N VAL A 12 8.21 -3.26 -9.79
CA VAL A 12 8.36 -2.46 -8.56
C VAL A 12 9.63 -1.62 -8.64
N ASN A 13 9.48 -0.33 -8.34
CA ASN A 13 10.58 0.60 -8.12
C ASN A 13 10.63 0.98 -6.64
N LEU A 14 11.70 0.60 -5.95
CA LEU A 14 11.86 0.82 -4.52
C LEU A 14 13.05 1.75 -4.22
N THR A 15 12.78 2.82 -3.48
CA THR A 15 13.80 3.75 -2.99
C THR A 15 13.71 3.84 -1.48
N ALA A 16 14.85 3.70 -0.81
CA ALA A 16 14.99 3.92 0.62
C ALA A 16 16.27 4.73 0.86
N SER A 17 16.21 5.67 1.81
CA SER A 17 17.35 6.50 2.20
C SER A 17 17.28 6.86 3.67
N ARG A 18 18.41 6.70 4.38
CA ARG A 18 18.57 7.12 5.78
C ARG A 18 19.05 8.57 5.94
N ILE A 19 19.43 9.24 4.84
CA ILE A 19 20.01 10.59 4.82
C ILE A 19 19.14 11.58 4.02
N SER A 20 17.87 11.25 3.81
CA SER A 20 16.93 12.14 3.13
C SER A 20 16.67 13.39 3.98
N ALA A 21 16.62 14.57 3.34
CA ALA A 21 16.23 15.81 4.01
C ALA A 21 14.75 15.82 4.44
N LYS A 22 13.90 15.06 3.72
CA LYS A 22 12.47 14.92 4.01
C LYS A 22 12.18 13.50 4.49
N ALA A 23 11.48 13.38 5.62
CA ALA A 23 10.89 12.13 6.05
C ALA A 23 9.69 11.81 5.15
N GLU A 24 9.79 10.75 4.35
CA GLU A 24 8.74 10.32 3.43
C GLU A 24 8.57 8.80 3.50
N ARG A 25 7.31 8.37 3.59
CA ARG A 25 6.91 6.95 3.55
C ARG A 25 5.70 6.86 2.65
N ARG A 26 5.91 6.81 1.34
CA ARG A 26 4.82 6.85 0.36
C ARG A 26 4.91 5.66 -0.58
N MET A 27 3.75 5.09 -0.91
CA MET A 27 3.60 4.06 -1.92
C MET A 27 2.61 4.51 -2.98
N ARG A 28 2.88 4.10 -4.22
CA ARG A 28 2.03 4.35 -5.38
C ARG A 28 1.78 3.01 -6.06
N LEU A 29 0.53 2.63 -6.19
CA LEU A 29 0.12 1.39 -6.87
C LEU A 29 -0.69 1.74 -8.10
N PHE A 30 -0.34 1.14 -9.24
CA PHE A 30 -1.00 1.36 -10.50
C PHE A 30 -1.65 0.07 -10.96
N GLN A 31 -2.93 0.15 -11.30
CA GLN A 31 -3.70 -0.89 -11.98
C GLN A 31 -4.23 -0.33 -13.30
N GLN A 32 -4.83 -1.19 -14.12
CA GLN A 32 -5.31 -0.82 -15.45
C GLN A 32 -6.31 0.36 -15.44
N ASP A 33 -7.20 0.40 -14.45
CA ASP A 33 -8.27 1.40 -14.31
C ASP A 33 -8.16 2.21 -13.01
N ARG A 34 -7.13 1.96 -12.19
CA ARG A 34 -7.02 2.52 -10.83
C ARG A 34 -5.61 2.94 -10.48
N TYR A 35 -5.53 3.94 -9.61
CA TYR A 35 -4.29 4.41 -9.01
C TYR A 35 -4.50 4.63 -7.52
N PHE A 36 -3.60 4.09 -6.70
CA PHE A 36 -3.62 4.30 -5.26
C PHE A 36 -2.40 5.12 -4.85
N SER A 37 -2.64 6.15 -4.03
CA SER A 37 -1.60 6.93 -3.37
C SER A 37 -1.74 6.75 -1.87
N ILE A 38 -0.75 6.10 -1.27
CA ILE A 38 -0.74 5.79 0.16
C ILE A 38 0.41 6.54 0.83
N ASP A 39 0.10 7.34 1.84
CA ASP A 39 1.07 7.94 2.74
C ASP A 39 1.02 7.20 4.09
N PHE A 40 2.17 6.68 4.52
CA PHE A 40 2.34 5.96 5.79
C PHE A 40 2.96 6.86 6.87
N ALA A 41 3.46 8.06 6.52
CA ALA A 41 3.90 9.04 7.50
C ALA A 41 2.68 9.80 8.05
N VAL A 42 1.71 10.08 7.19
CA VAL A 42 0.37 10.55 7.55
C VAL A 42 -0.61 9.49 7.05
N PRO A 43 -1.28 8.70 7.93
CA PRO A 43 -2.13 7.58 7.52
C PRO A 43 -3.30 8.07 6.68
N ALA A 44 -3.07 8.12 5.37
CA ALA A 44 -3.96 8.67 4.38
C ALA A 44 -3.76 7.89 3.09
N ALA A 45 -4.86 7.38 2.55
CA ALA A 45 -4.87 6.69 1.28
C ALA A 45 -5.95 7.30 0.38
N ARG A 46 -5.62 7.43 -0.90
CA ARG A 46 -6.53 7.93 -1.92
C ARG A 46 -6.54 6.95 -3.08
N GLU A 47 -7.73 6.61 -3.54
CA GLU A 47 -7.97 5.87 -4.78
C GLU A 47 -8.42 6.84 -5.87
N TYR A 48 -7.91 6.63 -7.07
CA TYR A 48 -8.33 7.33 -8.28
C TYR A 48 -8.76 6.29 -9.30
N VAL A 49 -10.01 6.36 -9.75
CA VAL A 49 -10.60 5.38 -10.69
C VAL A 49 -10.89 6.08 -12.01
N ALA A 50 -10.45 5.51 -13.13
CA ALA A 50 -10.75 6.01 -14.46
C ALA A 50 -12.25 5.98 -14.72
N VAL A 51 -12.81 7.08 -15.24
CA VAL A 51 -14.23 7.11 -15.63
C VAL A 51 -14.37 6.47 -17.03
N PRO A 52 -15.20 5.41 -17.19
CA PRO A 52 -15.41 4.79 -18.49
C PRO A 52 -15.88 5.79 -19.55
N GLY A 53 -15.30 5.72 -20.75
CA GLY A 53 -15.64 6.60 -21.87
C GLY A 53 -14.98 7.99 -21.84
N ALA A 54 -14.26 8.35 -20.77
CA ALA A 54 -13.53 9.61 -20.65
C ALA A 54 -12.03 9.49 -21.01
N ALA A 55 -11.63 8.43 -21.72
CA ALA A 55 -10.22 8.12 -22.02
C ALA A 55 -9.48 9.25 -22.74
N THR A 56 -10.18 10.07 -23.52
CA THR A 56 -9.65 11.25 -24.21
C THR A 56 -9.53 12.50 -23.33
N GLU A 57 -10.23 12.54 -22.20
CA GLU A 57 -10.27 13.71 -21.31
C GLU A 57 -9.53 13.48 -19.98
N GLY A 58 -9.06 12.25 -19.72
CA GLY A 58 -8.28 11.93 -18.53
C GLY A 58 -9.05 12.10 -17.22
N ARG A 59 -10.39 12.00 -17.24
CA ARG A 59 -11.20 12.18 -16.03
C ARG A 59 -11.07 10.97 -15.10
N VAL A 60 -10.76 11.24 -13.83
CA VAL A 60 -10.71 10.24 -12.76
C VAL A 60 -11.67 10.63 -11.64
N ARG A 61 -12.29 9.64 -11.01
CA ARG A 61 -13.02 9.80 -9.74
C ARG A 61 -12.03 9.59 -8.60
N GLU A 62 -11.91 10.58 -7.72
CA GLU A 62 -11.11 10.48 -6.51
C GLU A 62 -11.96 10.00 -5.34
N GLU A 63 -11.40 9.09 -4.53
CA GLU A 63 -12.00 8.60 -3.29
C GLU A 63 -10.93 8.61 -2.19
N VAL A 64 -11.25 9.22 -1.05
CA VAL A 64 -10.40 9.15 0.14
C VAL A 64 -10.76 7.89 0.89
N LEU A 65 -9.79 7.01 1.07
CA LEU A 65 -9.99 5.76 1.79
C LEU A 65 -9.90 6.02 3.29
N ASP A 66 -10.83 5.44 4.05
CA ASP A 66 -10.80 5.48 5.51
C ASP A 66 -9.67 4.60 6.03
N VAL A 67 -8.55 5.24 6.40
CA VAL A 67 -7.41 4.58 7.03
C VAL A 67 -7.64 4.63 8.54
N ARG A 68 -8.15 3.53 9.08
CA ARG A 68 -8.32 3.37 10.52
C ARG A 68 -6.95 3.45 11.18
N LYS A 69 -6.82 4.34 12.15
CA LYS A 69 -5.63 4.42 12.98
C LYS A 69 -5.78 3.41 14.12
N GLY A 70 -5.06 2.30 14.05
CA GLY A 70 -4.99 1.30 15.11
C GLY A 70 -3.65 1.34 15.85
N ASP A 71 -3.56 0.51 16.90
CA ASP A 71 -2.26 0.08 17.42
C ASP A 71 -1.82 -1.14 16.59
N GLU A 72 -1.14 -0.86 15.47
CA GLU A 72 -0.75 -1.89 14.50
C GLU A 72 0.20 -2.94 15.11
N LEU A 73 1.04 -2.51 16.07
CA LEU A 73 1.93 -3.43 16.77
C LEU A 73 1.15 -4.34 17.71
N HIS A 74 0.17 -3.79 18.43
CA HIS A 74 -0.71 -4.60 19.26
C HIS A 74 -1.50 -5.61 18.41
N ALA A 75 -2.06 -5.17 17.28
CA ALA A 75 -2.79 -6.05 16.35
C ALA A 75 -1.90 -7.17 15.78
N GLU A 76 -0.65 -6.88 15.45
CA GLU A 76 0.33 -7.87 15.01
C GLU A 76 0.61 -8.91 16.11
N ILE A 77 0.82 -8.46 17.36
CA ILE A 77 1.04 -9.36 18.51
C ILE A 77 -0.19 -10.23 18.76
N GLU A 78 -1.40 -9.66 18.74
CA GLU A 78 -2.64 -10.43 18.90
C GLU A 78 -2.79 -11.49 17.80
N ALA A 79 -2.51 -11.14 16.54
CA ALA A 79 -2.55 -12.07 15.42
C ALA A 79 -1.53 -13.21 15.58
N PHE A 80 -0.32 -12.90 16.04
CA PHE A 80 0.70 -13.89 16.35
C PHE A 80 0.24 -14.85 17.46
N LEU A 81 -0.25 -14.33 18.59
CA LEU A 81 -0.72 -15.16 19.70
C LEU A 81 -1.91 -16.05 19.29
N ALA A 82 -2.84 -15.51 18.49
CA ALA A 82 -3.96 -16.27 17.96
C ALA A 82 -3.48 -17.46 17.10
N ALA A 83 -2.51 -17.24 16.20
CA ALA A 83 -1.95 -18.29 15.36
C ALA A 83 -1.27 -19.39 16.19
N VAL A 84 -0.51 -19.02 17.23
CA VAL A 84 0.12 -19.98 18.15
C VAL A 84 -0.92 -20.83 18.87
N LEU A 85 -1.99 -20.22 19.37
CA LEU A 85 -3.07 -20.93 20.08
C LEU A 85 -3.87 -21.86 19.16
N ALA A 86 -4.07 -21.46 17.90
CA ALA A 86 -4.75 -22.27 16.89
C ALA A 86 -3.85 -23.37 16.28
N GLY A 87 -2.53 -23.27 16.44
CA GLY A 87 -1.57 -24.14 15.75
C GLY A 87 -1.50 -23.86 14.24
N GLU A 88 -1.86 -22.65 13.83
CA GLU A 88 -1.89 -22.21 12.44
C GLU A 88 -0.69 -21.32 12.10
N ALA A 89 -0.44 -21.15 10.80
CA ALA A 89 0.58 -20.19 10.36
C ALA A 89 0.09 -18.76 10.61
N PRO A 90 0.93 -17.88 11.21
CA PRO A 90 0.56 -16.48 11.34
C PRO A 90 0.44 -15.82 9.97
N PRO A 91 -0.32 -14.72 9.85
CA PRO A 91 -0.46 -13.99 8.59
C PRO A 91 0.88 -13.48 8.05
N ILE A 92 1.86 -13.23 8.93
CA ILE A 92 3.24 -12.88 8.61
C ILE A 92 4.17 -13.80 9.41
N SER A 93 4.99 -14.60 8.72
CA SER A 93 5.90 -15.58 9.34
C SER A 93 7.27 -15.02 9.73
N GLY A 94 7.58 -13.80 9.29
CA GLY A 94 8.96 -13.27 9.23
C GLY A 94 9.67 -13.62 7.93
#